data_AF-A0A1Q6L3U7-F1
#
_entry.id   AF-A0A1Q6L3U7-F1
#
_cell.length_a   1.000
_cell.length_b   1.000
_cell.length_c   1.000
_cell.angle_alpha   90.00
_cell.angle_beta   90.00
_cell.angle_gamma   90.00
#
_symmetry.space_group_name_H-M   'P 1'
#
loop_
_entity.id
_entity.type
_entity.pdbx_description
1 polymer ?
#
loop_
_entity_poly.entity_id
_entity_poly.type
_entity_poly.pdbx_seq_one_letter_code
_entity_poly.pdbx_strand_id
1 'polypeptide(L)'
;MKEINLEKIYNECINYSNEIKNSILKEVAQKAFADYKEKLLNKPATPGSHHFYKGGLLYHIYSVTRNSIEICNLYSDLEVDKDLVIFGALLHDIGKCNDFNDFREENYDSINGNSMALLGHSYEGTHIVENYLKEYEIDEQFKNQVIHMIGSHMNEYSEWGALVLPKMLEVIIINYADSMDAYFEPAHDIIKNAKKGELYKVGNAPRPYYKSLNEYYNK
;
A
#
# COMPACT_ATOMS: atom_id res chain seq x y z
N MET A 1 -6.63 16.64 11.49
CA MET A 1 -6.87 15.18 11.36
C MET A 1 -6.98 14.61 12.77
N LYS A 2 -7.85 13.63 13.02
CA LYS A 2 -7.78 12.86 14.28
C LYS A 2 -6.37 12.31 14.41
N GLU A 3 -5.79 12.37 15.59
CA GLU A 3 -4.49 11.79 15.87
C GLU A 3 -4.52 10.30 15.49
N ILE A 4 -3.71 9.92 14.51
CA ILE A 4 -3.68 8.55 14.01
C ILE A 4 -2.97 7.70 15.05
N ASN A 5 -3.69 6.75 15.67
CA ASN A 5 -3.09 5.80 16.59
C ASN A 5 -2.42 4.67 15.79
N LEU A 6 -1.13 4.83 15.51
CA LEU A 6 -0.35 3.90 14.69
C LEU A 6 -0.23 2.51 15.31
N GLU A 7 -0.15 2.40 16.64
CA GLU A 7 -0.14 1.10 17.32
C GLU A 7 -1.46 0.35 17.13
N LYS A 8 -2.60 1.06 17.20
CA LYS A 8 -3.89 0.47 16.87
C LYS A 8 -3.92 -0.04 15.43
N ILE A 9 -3.46 0.76 14.48
CA ILE A 9 -3.42 0.37 13.05
C ILE A 9 -2.53 -0.85 12.84
N TYR A 10 -1.34 -0.86 13.46
CA TYR A 10 -0.45 -2.02 13.41
C TYR A 10 -1.17 -3.28 13.89
N ASN A 11 -1.87 -3.20 15.02
CA ASN A 11 -2.64 -4.33 15.54
C ASN A 11 -3.79 -4.75 14.62
N GLU A 12 -4.45 -3.82 13.92
CA GLU A 12 -5.45 -4.18 12.90
C GLU A 12 -4.82 -4.92 11.71
N CYS A 13 -3.63 -4.53 11.25
CA CYS A 13 -2.92 -5.28 10.21
C CYS A 13 -2.57 -6.71 10.68
N ILE A 14 -2.14 -6.86 11.93
CA ILE A 14 -1.93 -8.18 12.54
C ILE A 14 -3.25 -8.96 12.62
N ASN A 15 -4.37 -8.32 12.95
CA ASN A 15 -5.68 -8.97 12.94
C ASN A 15 -6.05 -9.48 11.54
N TYR A 16 -5.84 -8.69 10.48
CA TYR A 16 -6.05 -9.15 9.11
C TYR A 16 -5.17 -10.35 8.76
N SER A 17 -3.88 -10.35 9.16
CA SER A 17 -3.01 -11.50 8.95
C SER A 17 -3.53 -12.78 9.63
N ASN A 18 -4.29 -12.65 10.73
CA ASN A 18 -4.85 -13.81 11.43
C ASN A 18 -5.97 -14.50 10.65
N GLU A 19 -6.60 -13.80 9.70
CA GLU A 19 -7.68 -14.32 8.84
C GLU A 19 -7.15 -15.20 7.70
N ILE A 20 -5.85 -15.11 7.37
CA ILE A 20 -5.18 -15.96 6.38
C ILE A 20 -5.21 -17.41 6.88
N LYS A 21 -5.78 -18.32 6.08
CA LYS A 21 -5.89 -19.75 6.43
C LYS A 21 -4.62 -20.53 6.11
N ASN A 22 -3.93 -20.18 5.02
CA ASN A 22 -2.64 -20.75 4.67
C ASN A 22 -1.59 -20.41 5.74
N SER A 23 -1.11 -21.43 6.45
CA SER A 23 -0.22 -21.24 7.60
C SER A 23 1.13 -20.60 7.22
N ILE A 24 1.66 -20.92 6.03
CA ILE A 24 2.94 -20.35 5.55
C ILE A 24 2.77 -18.86 5.30
N LEU A 25 1.72 -18.47 4.54
CA LEU A 25 1.46 -17.06 4.25
C LEU A 25 1.21 -16.25 5.52
N LYS A 26 0.41 -16.79 6.44
CA LYS A 26 0.14 -16.17 7.74
C LYS A 26 1.42 -15.93 8.52
N GLU A 27 2.26 -16.96 8.68
CA GLU A 27 3.50 -16.86 9.45
C GLU A 27 4.49 -15.88 8.80
N VAL A 28 4.62 -15.92 7.47
CA VAL A 28 5.49 -15.00 6.71
C VAL A 28 5.02 -13.54 6.89
N ALA A 29 3.72 -13.27 6.74
CA ALA A 29 3.18 -11.92 6.94
C ALA A 29 3.43 -11.41 8.37
N GLN A 30 3.22 -12.27 9.37
CA GLN A 30 3.42 -11.90 10.78
C GLN A 30 4.89 -11.67 11.13
N LYS A 31 5.81 -12.54 10.65
CA LYS A 31 7.25 -12.38 10.83
C LYS A 31 7.74 -11.09 10.18
N ALA A 32 7.38 -10.85 8.91
CA ALA A 32 7.75 -9.64 8.19
C ALA A 32 7.23 -8.37 8.89
N PHE A 33 5.98 -8.34 9.34
CA PHE A 33 5.46 -7.19 10.09
C PHE A 33 6.18 -6.96 11.40
N ALA A 34 6.48 -8.03 12.15
CA ALA A 34 7.18 -7.93 13.42
C ALA A 34 8.59 -7.37 13.24
N ASP A 35 9.36 -7.92 12.30
CA ASP A 35 10.74 -7.51 12.04
C ASP A 35 10.83 -6.07 11.50
N TYR A 36 9.83 -5.64 10.74
CA TYR A 36 9.77 -4.31 10.13
C TYR A 36 8.91 -3.32 10.91
N LYS A 37 8.40 -3.67 12.10
CA LYS A 37 7.46 -2.84 12.89
C LYS A 37 7.94 -1.41 13.06
N GLU A 38 9.17 -1.22 13.55
CA GLU A 38 9.74 0.11 13.78
C GLU A 38 9.79 0.92 12.48
N LYS A 39 10.20 0.31 11.37
CA LYS A 39 10.26 0.98 10.07
C LYS A 39 8.87 1.37 9.57
N LEU A 40 7.87 0.49 9.70
CA LEU A 40 6.48 0.74 9.32
C LEU A 40 5.87 1.91 10.11
N LEU A 41 6.19 2.02 11.40
CA LEU A 41 5.70 3.09 12.28
C LEU A 41 6.36 4.46 12.02
N ASN A 42 7.53 4.51 11.39
CA ASN A 42 8.31 5.74 11.24
C ASN A 42 8.38 6.27 9.80
N LYS A 43 8.12 5.45 8.78
CA LYS A 43 8.29 5.85 7.37
C LYS A 43 7.04 6.47 6.73
N PRO A 44 7.20 7.41 5.78
CA PRO A 44 6.09 7.89 4.95
C PRO A 44 5.74 6.87 3.87
N ALA A 45 4.53 6.95 3.28
CA ALA A 45 4.15 6.05 2.18
C ALA A 45 4.83 6.44 0.86
N THR A 46 4.68 7.70 0.44
CA THR A 46 5.34 8.20 -0.77
C THR A 46 5.83 9.64 -0.54
N PRO A 47 7.15 9.89 -0.54
CA PRO A 47 7.70 11.22 -0.37
C PRO A 47 7.11 12.26 -1.32
N GLY A 48 6.60 13.37 -0.78
CA GLY A 48 6.01 14.46 -1.56
C GLY A 48 4.68 14.14 -2.27
N SER A 49 4.03 13.02 -1.93
CA SER A 49 2.75 12.58 -2.51
C SER A 49 1.76 12.19 -1.40
N HIS A 50 1.09 11.05 -1.50
CA HIS A 50 0.14 10.56 -0.52
C HIS A 50 0.81 10.01 0.75
N HIS A 51 0.10 10.16 1.86
CA HIS A 51 0.47 9.74 3.21
C HIS A 51 1.92 10.14 3.57
N PHE A 52 2.29 11.38 3.23
CA PHE A 52 3.62 11.94 3.47
C PHE A 52 3.79 12.46 4.90
N TYR A 53 3.74 11.54 5.86
CA TYR A 53 3.92 11.81 7.29
C TYR A 53 4.48 10.58 8.00
N LYS A 54 4.91 10.75 9.26
CA LYS A 54 5.42 9.65 10.10
C LYS A 54 4.37 8.53 10.25
N GLY A 55 4.73 7.30 9.84
CA GLY A 55 3.83 6.14 9.88
C GLY A 55 2.80 6.11 8.74
N GLY A 56 2.97 6.97 7.74
CA GLY A 56 2.13 6.99 6.54
C GLY A 56 2.20 5.68 5.76
N LEU A 57 3.36 5.00 5.72
CA LEU A 57 3.50 3.70 5.06
C LEU A 57 2.58 2.64 5.69
N LEU A 58 2.58 2.53 7.02
CA LEU A 58 1.69 1.61 7.73
C LEU A 58 0.21 1.95 7.49
N TYR A 59 -0.14 3.23 7.53
CA TYR A 59 -1.51 3.67 7.28
C TYR A 59 -1.97 3.28 5.86
N HIS A 60 -1.11 3.50 4.87
CA HIS A 60 -1.36 3.14 3.48
C HIS A 60 -1.61 1.63 3.33
N ILE A 61 -0.69 0.80 3.82
CA ILE A 61 -0.82 -0.66 3.80
C ILE A 61 -2.13 -1.12 4.47
N TYR A 62 -2.48 -0.53 5.63
CA TYR A 62 -3.75 -0.80 6.31
C TYR A 62 -4.96 -0.45 5.44
N SER A 63 -4.96 0.73 4.81
CA SER A 63 -6.05 1.20 3.97
C SER A 63 -6.22 0.32 2.73
N VAL A 64 -5.12 -0.02 2.05
CA VAL A 64 -5.10 -0.93 0.88
C VAL A 64 -5.59 -2.32 1.27
N THR A 65 -5.17 -2.86 2.41
CA THR A 65 -5.64 -4.16 2.91
C THR A 65 -7.15 -4.16 3.14
N ARG A 66 -7.67 -3.15 3.86
CA ARG A 66 -9.11 -3.03 4.10
C ARG A 66 -9.89 -2.87 2.79
N ASN A 67 -9.44 -2.00 1.90
CA ASN A 67 -10.09 -1.77 0.60
C ASN A 67 -10.12 -3.06 -0.24
N SER A 68 -9.01 -3.82 -0.26
CA SER A 68 -8.91 -5.08 -1.00
C SER A 68 -9.88 -6.13 -0.46
N ILE A 69 -9.98 -6.27 0.87
CA ILE A 69 -10.94 -7.18 1.52
C ILE A 69 -12.38 -6.78 1.17
N GLU A 70 -12.71 -5.50 1.23
CA GLU A 70 -14.06 -5.01 0.88
C GLU A 70 -14.39 -5.24 -0.59
N ILE A 71 -13.44 -5.04 -1.51
CA ILE A 71 -13.63 -5.38 -2.92
C ILE A 71 -13.94 -6.87 -3.07
N CYS A 72 -13.18 -7.75 -2.42
CA CYS A 72 -13.45 -9.19 -2.43
C CYS A 72 -14.82 -9.57 -1.83
N ASN A 73 -15.32 -8.81 -0.86
CA ASN A 73 -16.64 -9.03 -0.27
C ASN A 73 -17.77 -8.55 -1.19
N LEU A 74 -17.59 -7.40 -1.85
CA LEU A 74 -18.55 -6.84 -2.80
C LEU A 74 -18.67 -7.69 -4.08
N TYR A 75 -17.57 -8.31 -4.51
CA TYR A 75 -17.50 -9.15 -5.69
C TYR A 75 -17.29 -10.62 -5.32
N SER A 76 -18.07 -11.14 -4.38
CA SER A 76 -17.93 -12.51 -3.86
C SER A 76 -18.05 -13.61 -4.92
N ASP A 77 -18.74 -13.34 -6.03
CA ASP A 77 -18.99 -14.30 -7.11
C ASP A 77 -17.77 -14.50 -8.04
N LEU A 78 -16.69 -13.72 -7.86
CA LEU A 78 -15.48 -13.82 -8.68
C LEU A 78 -14.49 -14.91 -8.23
N GLU A 79 -14.79 -15.64 -7.16
CA GLU A 79 -14.00 -16.78 -6.65
C GLU A 79 -12.50 -16.47 -6.44
N VAL A 80 -12.19 -15.30 -5.86
CA VAL A 80 -10.84 -14.81 -5.59
C VAL A 80 -10.21 -15.50 -4.38
N ASP A 81 -8.91 -15.83 -4.45
CA ASP A 81 -8.18 -16.32 -3.29
C ASP A 81 -7.93 -15.20 -2.27
N LYS A 82 -8.78 -15.15 -1.23
CA LYS A 82 -8.69 -14.13 -0.17
C LYS A 82 -7.41 -14.22 0.65
N ASP A 83 -6.80 -15.41 0.80
CA ASP A 83 -5.55 -15.53 1.56
C ASP A 83 -4.42 -14.79 0.83
N LEU A 84 -4.32 -14.97 -0.50
CA LEU A 84 -3.36 -14.25 -1.33
C LEU A 84 -3.64 -12.74 -1.35
N VAL A 85 -4.90 -12.32 -1.42
CA VAL A 85 -5.26 -10.88 -1.38
C VAL A 85 -4.82 -10.23 -0.07
N ILE A 86 -5.14 -10.84 1.07
CA ILE A 86 -4.77 -10.28 2.38
C ILE A 86 -3.24 -10.27 2.52
N PHE A 87 -2.57 -11.37 2.18
CA PHE A 87 -1.12 -11.47 2.22
C PHE A 87 -0.45 -10.40 1.33
N GLY A 88 -0.88 -10.32 0.07
CA GLY A 88 -0.37 -9.38 -0.91
C GLY A 88 -0.58 -7.94 -0.47
N ALA A 89 -1.79 -7.58 -0.03
CA ALA A 89 -2.10 -6.22 0.38
C ALA A 89 -1.31 -5.77 1.62
N LEU A 90 -1.07 -6.68 2.57
CA LEU A 90 -0.25 -6.40 3.74
C LEU A 90 1.22 -6.14 3.38
N LEU A 91 1.76 -6.79 2.35
CA LEU A 91 3.20 -6.79 2.05
C LEU A 91 3.58 -6.10 0.74
N HIS A 92 2.63 -5.62 -0.07
CA HIS A 92 2.88 -5.07 -1.41
C HIS A 92 3.98 -4.01 -1.41
N ASP A 93 3.97 -3.16 -0.37
CA ASP A 93 4.84 -1.99 -0.24
C ASP A 93 5.97 -2.17 0.80
N ILE A 94 6.19 -3.39 1.30
CA ILE A 94 7.19 -3.64 2.36
C ILE A 94 8.62 -3.25 1.94
N GLY A 95 8.91 -3.25 0.64
CA GLY A 95 10.20 -2.79 0.09
C GLY A 95 10.52 -1.33 0.42
N LYS A 96 9.50 -0.47 0.60
CA LYS A 96 9.69 0.93 1.00
C LYS A 96 10.36 1.07 2.36
N CYS A 97 10.34 0.02 3.19
CA CYS A 97 11.10 -0.02 4.43
C CYS A 97 12.63 -0.04 4.24
N ASN A 98 13.15 -0.39 3.07
CA ASN A 98 14.57 -0.29 2.76
C ASN A 98 14.90 0.96 1.94
N ASP A 99 13.95 1.43 1.13
CA ASP A 99 14.14 2.54 0.19
C ASP A 99 14.04 3.94 0.80
N PHE A 100 13.29 4.11 1.90
CA PHE A 100 13.08 5.41 2.51
C PHE A 100 13.76 5.55 3.87
N ASN A 101 14.21 6.77 4.19
CA ASN A 101 14.64 7.14 5.53
C ASN A 101 13.42 7.32 6.46
N ASP A 102 13.64 7.29 7.76
CA ASP A 102 12.60 7.61 8.74
C ASP A 102 12.18 9.07 8.63
N PHE A 103 10.86 9.32 8.69
CA PHE A 103 10.29 10.63 8.44
C PHE A 103 10.81 11.68 9.42
N ARG A 104 11.09 12.89 8.90
CA ARG A 104 11.41 14.09 9.70
C ARG A 104 10.60 15.27 9.18
N GLU A 105 10.18 16.18 10.06
CA GLU A 105 9.41 17.37 9.65
C GLU A 105 10.28 18.42 8.96
N GLU A 106 11.53 18.56 9.40
CA GLU A 106 12.48 19.56 8.88
C GLU A 106 13.68 18.88 8.21
N ASN A 107 14.13 19.45 7.08
CA ASN A 107 15.32 19.01 6.32
C ASN A 107 15.34 17.49 6.02
N TYR A 108 14.18 16.94 5.66
CA TYR A 108 14.03 15.51 5.41
C TYR A 108 14.60 15.11 4.05
N ASP A 109 15.69 14.34 4.08
CA ASP A 109 16.16 13.57 2.94
C ASP A 109 15.44 12.21 2.92
N SER A 110 14.50 12.07 2.00
CA SER A 110 13.57 10.94 2.02
C SER A 110 14.15 9.61 1.52
N ILE A 111 15.20 9.65 0.71
CA ILE A 111 15.71 8.47 0.02
C ILE A 111 16.88 7.88 0.82
N ASN A 112 16.87 6.57 0.99
CA ASN A 112 17.96 5.82 1.60
C ASN A 112 18.77 5.07 0.52
N GLY A 113 20.05 5.37 0.40
CA GLY A 113 20.93 4.70 -0.56
C GLY A 113 20.50 4.92 -2.02
N ASN A 114 20.70 3.90 -2.86
CA ASN A 114 20.38 3.95 -4.29
C ASN A 114 19.43 2.84 -4.75
N SER A 115 18.93 1.97 -3.86
CA SER A 115 18.06 0.86 -4.25
C SER A 115 16.77 1.37 -4.89
N MET A 116 16.11 2.35 -4.26
CA MET A 116 14.94 3.00 -4.81
C MET A 116 15.13 3.53 -6.24
N ALA A 117 16.33 4.05 -6.55
CA ALA A 117 16.64 4.60 -7.86
C ALA A 117 17.06 3.55 -8.90
N LEU A 118 17.55 2.38 -8.47
CA LEU A 118 18.10 1.36 -9.36
C LEU A 118 17.22 0.11 -9.50
N LEU A 119 16.51 -0.26 -8.43
CA LEU A 119 15.78 -1.51 -8.26
C LEU A 119 14.30 -1.27 -7.93
N GLY A 120 14.05 -0.30 -7.04
CA GLY A 120 12.70 0.09 -6.61
C GLY A 120 12.05 -0.86 -5.60
N HIS A 121 11.02 -0.34 -4.91
CA HIS A 121 10.37 -1.05 -3.80
C HIS A 121 9.69 -2.36 -4.20
N SER A 122 9.24 -2.51 -5.46
CA SER A 122 8.66 -3.77 -5.93
C SER A 122 9.71 -4.89 -5.92
N TYR A 123 10.93 -4.63 -6.40
CA TYR A 123 12.03 -5.57 -6.28
C TYR A 123 12.38 -5.84 -4.81
N GLU A 124 12.60 -4.79 -4.02
CA GLU A 124 12.96 -4.93 -2.59
C GLU A 124 11.90 -5.73 -1.82
N GLY A 125 10.62 -5.47 -2.07
CA GLY A 125 9.50 -6.20 -1.47
C GLY A 125 9.54 -7.67 -1.82
N THR A 126 9.74 -8.02 -3.10
CA THR A 126 9.89 -9.42 -3.51
C THR A 126 11.10 -10.09 -2.86
N HIS A 127 12.22 -9.39 -2.76
CA HIS A 127 13.44 -9.91 -2.13
C HIS A 127 13.23 -10.19 -0.64
N ILE A 128 12.59 -9.27 0.08
CA ILE A 128 12.23 -9.44 1.49
C ILE A 128 11.35 -10.67 1.68
N VAL A 129 10.24 -10.75 0.93
CA VAL A 129 9.27 -11.85 1.06
C VAL A 129 9.90 -13.19 0.67
N GLU A 130 10.69 -13.23 -0.39
CA GLU A 130 11.38 -14.46 -0.80
C GLU A 130 12.32 -14.98 0.30
N ASN A 131 13.02 -14.10 1.02
CA ASN A 131 13.90 -14.52 2.10
C ASN A 131 13.17 -15.23 3.24
N TYR A 132 11.95 -14.79 3.59
CA TYR A 132 11.12 -15.52 4.56
C TYR A 132 10.59 -16.84 3.98
N LEU A 133 10.18 -16.86 2.71
CA LEU A 133 9.65 -18.07 2.07
C LEU A 133 10.68 -19.20 1.96
N LYS A 134 11.98 -18.90 1.92
CA LYS A 134 13.07 -19.90 1.90
C LYS A 134 13.10 -20.82 3.12
N GLU A 135 12.45 -20.44 4.22
CA GLU A 135 12.36 -21.25 5.44
C GLU A 135 11.36 -22.41 5.34
N TYR A 136 10.54 -22.46 4.29
CA TYR A 136 9.43 -23.40 4.16
C TYR A 136 9.53 -24.25 2.89
N GLU A 137 9.03 -25.49 2.98
CA GLU A 137 8.74 -26.28 1.79
C GLU A 137 7.43 -25.80 1.15
N ILE A 138 7.56 -25.09 0.03
CA ILE A 138 6.47 -24.53 -0.74
C ILE A 138 6.64 -24.95 -2.21
N ASP A 139 5.53 -25.22 -2.90
CA ASP A 139 5.57 -25.44 -4.34
C ASP A 139 6.11 -24.20 -5.05
N GLU A 140 7.07 -24.37 -5.96
CA GLU A 140 7.74 -23.24 -6.63
C GLU A 140 6.78 -22.41 -7.49
N GLN A 141 5.75 -23.01 -8.07
CA GLN A 141 4.76 -22.25 -8.85
C GLN A 141 3.88 -21.40 -7.92
N PHE A 142 3.47 -21.97 -6.79
CA PHE A 142 2.74 -21.20 -5.76
C PHE A 142 3.61 -20.10 -5.15
N LYS A 143 4.87 -20.37 -4.85
CA LYS A 143 5.86 -19.35 -4.43
C LYS A 143 5.93 -18.20 -5.45
N ASN A 144 5.99 -18.51 -6.74
CA ASN A 144 5.98 -17.48 -7.79
C ASN A 144 4.70 -16.64 -7.80
N GLN A 145 3.53 -17.22 -7.51
CA GLN A 145 2.28 -16.46 -7.35
C GLN A 145 2.35 -15.52 -6.15
N VAL A 146 2.88 -15.97 -5.01
CA VAL A 146 3.07 -15.15 -3.80
C VAL A 146 4.01 -13.98 -4.07
N ILE A 147 5.12 -14.22 -4.75
CA ILE A 147 6.05 -13.16 -5.16
C ILE A 147 5.41 -12.20 -6.18
N HIS A 148 4.60 -12.72 -7.10
CA HIS A 148 3.84 -11.92 -8.06
C HIS A 148 2.83 -10.99 -7.39
N MET A 149 2.28 -11.34 -6.21
CA MET A 149 1.46 -10.43 -5.42
C MET A 149 2.16 -9.12 -5.08
N ILE A 150 3.49 -9.18 -4.88
CA ILE A 150 4.31 -8.06 -4.41
C ILE A 150 4.99 -7.38 -5.59
N GLY A 151 5.61 -8.13 -6.49
CA GLY A 151 6.36 -7.57 -7.60
C GLY A 151 5.49 -6.90 -8.66
N SER A 152 4.18 -7.16 -8.66
CA SER A 152 3.29 -6.83 -9.78
C SER A 152 2.12 -5.93 -9.41
N HIS A 153 2.07 -5.37 -8.20
CA HIS A 153 0.91 -4.61 -7.70
C HIS A 153 0.79 -3.20 -8.29
N MET A 154 1.86 -2.63 -8.83
CA MET A 154 1.89 -1.27 -9.37
C MET A 154 1.29 -1.16 -10.78
N ASN A 155 0.83 0.04 -11.15
CA ASN A 155 0.40 0.37 -12.52
C ASN A 155 1.59 0.55 -13.47
N GLU A 156 1.44 0.11 -14.72
CA GLU A 156 2.35 0.29 -15.86
C GLU A 156 3.83 -0.10 -15.65
N TYR A 157 4.55 -0.27 -16.76
CA TYR A 157 6.02 -0.29 -16.77
C TYR A 157 6.56 1.14 -16.58
N SER A 158 6.43 1.69 -15.37
CA SER A 158 7.06 2.98 -15.01
C SER A 158 8.43 2.77 -14.38
N GLU A 159 9.24 3.83 -14.27
CA GLU A 159 10.54 3.81 -13.56
C GLU A 159 10.42 3.46 -12.06
N TRP A 160 9.18 3.45 -11.55
CA TRP A 160 8.80 3.09 -10.18
C TRP A 160 7.93 1.82 -10.14
N GLY A 161 7.80 1.16 -11.29
CA GLY A 161 6.70 0.28 -11.64
C GLY A 161 6.92 -1.19 -11.31
N ALA A 162 5.89 -1.95 -11.66
CA ALA A 162 5.83 -3.38 -11.45
C ALA A 162 6.95 -4.12 -12.20
N LEU A 163 7.53 -5.16 -11.57
CA LEU A 163 8.47 -6.08 -12.22
C LEU A 163 7.85 -6.74 -13.44
N VAL A 164 6.55 -7.04 -13.34
CA VAL A 164 5.69 -7.49 -14.43
C VAL A 164 4.26 -7.02 -14.17
N LEU A 165 3.49 -6.77 -15.22
CA LEU A 165 2.10 -6.33 -15.06
C LEU A 165 1.25 -7.34 -14.26
N PRO A 166 0.20 -6.89 -13.55
CA PRO A 166 -0.79 -7.77 -12.92
C PRO A 166 -1.32 -8.84 -13.89
N LYS A 167 -1.38 -10.09 -13.42
CA LYS A 167 -1.82 -11.29 -14.19
C LYS A 167 -2.80 -12.18 -13.42
N MET A 168 -3.01 -11.87 -12.15
CA MET A 168 -3.89 -12.58 -11.23
C MET A 168 -4.95 -11.60 -10.77
N LEU A 169 -6.18 -12.07 -10.61
CA LEU A 169 -7.29 -11.21 -10.22
C LEU A 169 -7.05 -10.61 -8.83
N GLU A 170 -6.43 -11.38 -7.94
CA GLU A 170 -5.96 -10.97 -6.62
C GLU A 170 -5.05 -9.73 -6.70
N VAL A 171 -4.10 -9.72 -7.65
CA VAL A 171 -3.16 -8.60 -7.85
C VAL A 171 -3.86 -7.40 -8.47
N ILE A 172 -4.79 -7.63 -9.40
CA ILE A 172 -5.59 -6.57 -10.00
C ILE A 172 -6.43 -5.86 -8.92
N ILE A 173 -6.98 -6.60 -7.97
CA ILE A 173 -7.73 -6.02 -6.84
C ILE A 173 -6.83 -5.14 -5.98
N ILE A 174 -5.66 -5.63 -5.59
CA ILE A 174 -4.69 -4.85 -4.79
C ILE A 174 -4.26 -3.60 -5.55
N ASN A 175 -3.96 -3.73 -6.85
CA ASN A 175 -3.56 -2.62 -7.70
C ASN A 175 -4.62 -1.49 -7.73
N TYR A 176 -5.89 -1.84 -7.89
CA TYR A 176 -6.98 -0.85 -7.83
C TYR A 176 -7.15 -0.25 -6.43
N ALA A 177 -7.02 -1.06 -5.38
CA ALA A 177 -7.12 -0.60 -3.99
C ALA A 177 -5.99 0.39 -3.62
N ASP A 178 -4.75 0.08 -4.03
CA ASP A 178 -3.57 0.92 -3.91
C ASP A 178 -3.74 2.24 -4.66
N SER A 179 -4.07 2.16 -5.95
CA SER A 179 -4.32 3.34 -6.79
C SER A 179 -5.40 4.26 -6.22
N MET A 180 -6.46 3.68 -5.65
CA MET A 180 -7.55 4.44 -5.04
C MET A 180 -7.07 5.20 -3.80
N ASP A 181 -6.35 4.53 -2.90
CA ASP A 181 -5.84 5.13 -1.66
C ASP A 181 -4.83 6.25 -1.97
N ALA A 182 -3.88 5.97 -2.89
CA ALA A 182 -2.88 6.91 -3.37
C ALA A 182 -3.47 8.16 -4.05
N TYR A 183 -4.68 8.06 -4.60
CA TYR A 183 -5.33 9.17 -5.31
C TYR A 183 -6.25 10.00 -4.41
N PHE A 184 -6.95 9.38 -3.46
CA PHE A 184 -8.02 10.03 -2.70
C PHE A 184 -7.52 11.10 -1.74
N GLU A 185 -6.46 10.85 -0.98
CA GLU A 185 -5.94 11.84 -0.03
C GLU A 185 -5.42 13.10 -0.74
N PRO A 186 -4.55 13.02 -1.78
CA PRO A 186 -4.13 14.21 -2.52
C PRO A 186 -5.30 14.96 -3.18
N ALA A 187 -6.26 14.25 -3.77
CA ALA A 187 -7.43 14.87 -4.38
C ALA A 187 -8.30 15.59 -3.33
N HIS A 188 -8.54 14.95 -2.18
CA HIS A 188 -9.26 15.56 -1.06
C HIS A 188 -8.54 16.83 -0.56
N ASP A 189 -7.22 16.79 -0.46
CA ASP A 189 -6.41 17.91 0.02
C ASP A 189 -6.43 19.12 -0.91
N ILE A 190 -6.58 18.90 -2.21
CA ILE A 190 -6.87 19.96 -3.18
C ILE A 190 -8.31 20.46 -2.99
N ILE A 191 -9.30 19.56 -3.00
CA ILE A 191 -10.74 19.90 -2.99
C ILE A 191 -11.15 20.63 -1.71
N LYS A 192 -10.60 20.26 -0.54
CA LYS A 192 -10.99 20.85 0.75
C LYS A 192 -10.79 22.38 0.77
N ASN A 193 -9.79 22.87 0.04
CA ASN A 193 -9.43 24.28 -0.08
C ASN A 193 -10.21 25.02 -1.19
N ALA A 194 -10.92 24.31 -2.06
CA ALA A 194 -11.75 24.93 -3.10
C ALA A 194 -13.01 25.60 -2.52
N LYS A 195 -13.50 26.65 -3.17
CA LYS A 195 -14.83 27.21 -2.92
C LYS A 195 -15.91 26.35 -3.59
N LYS A 196 -17.10 26.28 -2.97
CA LYS A 196 -18.22 25.49 -3.51
C LYS A 196 -18.62 26.03 -4.89
N GLY A 197 -18.78 25.15 -5.88
CA GLY A 197 -19.21 25.48 -7.24
C GLY A 197 -18.15 26.11 -8.16
N GLU A 198 -16.94 26.38 -7.67
CA GLU A 198 -15.87 26.96 -8.48
C GLU A 198 -14.93 25.88 -9.05
N LEU A 199 -14.49 26.09 -10.28
CA LEU A 199 -13.42 25.30 -10.91
C LEU A 199 -12.10 25.63 -10.20
N TYR A 200 -11.47 24.63 -9.59
CA TYR A 200 -10.27 24.79 -8.77
C TYR A 200 -9.14 23.88 -9.25
N LYS A 201 -7.95 24.45 -9.52
CA LYS A 201 -6.75 23.69 -9.91
C LYS A 201 -5.54 24.27 -9.17
N VAL A 202 -4.73 23.40 -8.57
CA VAL A 202 -3.50 23.77 -7.86
C VAL A 202 -2.31 23.11 -8.55
N GLY A 203 -1.28 23.92 -8.85
CA GLY A 203 -0.01 23.44 -9.41
C GLY A 203 -0.20 22.50 -10.60
N ASN A 204 0.49 21.35 -10.55
CA ASN A 204 0.48 20.33 -11.60
C ASN A 204 -0.61 19.26 -11.43
N ALA A 205 -1.69 19.57 -10.70
CA ALA A 205 -2.78 18.60 -10.55
C ALA A 205 -3.29 18.12 -11.93
N PRO A 206 -3.62 16.82 -12.09
CA PRO A 206 -3.85 16.21 -13.40
C PRO A 206 -5.08 16.76 -14.12
N ARG A 207 -6.02 17.32 -13.36
CA ARG A 207 -7.25 17.94 -13.84
C ARG A 207 -7.70 19.02 -12.87
N PRO A 208 -8.55 19.97 -13.29
CA PRO A 208 -9.25 20.81 -12.34
C PRO A 208 -10.30 20.00 -11.56
N TYR A 209 -10.65 20.48 -10.38
CA TYR A 209 -11.61 19.89 -9.46
C TYR A 209 -12.74 20.86 -9.15
N TYR A 210 -13.85 20.33 -8.62
CA TYR A 210 -14.98 21.10 -8.14
C TYR A 210 -15.37 20.63 -6.75
N LYS A 211 -15.76 21.58 -5.88
CA LYS A 211 -16.37 21.26 -4.59
C LYS A 211 -17.88 21.30 -4.71
N SER A 212 -18.54 20.25 -4.23
CA SER A 212 -19.99 20.07 -4.35
C SER A 212 -20.78 21.27 -3.81
N LEU A 213 -21.78 21.70 -4.57
CA LEU A 213 -22.77 22.70 -4.16
C LEU A 213 -23.89 22.11 -3.29
N ASN A 214 -23.94 20.78 -3.15
CA ASN A 214 -24.97 20.12 -2.35
C ASN A 214 -24.95 20.66 -0.90
N GLU A 215 -26.01 21.34 -0.48
CA GLU A 215 -26.09 21.95 0.84
C GLU A 215 -26.22 20.92 1.98
N TYR A 216 -26.59 19.68 1.65
CA TYR A 216 -26.61 18.55 2.59
C TYR A 216 -25.21 17.95 2.83
N TYR A 217 -24.20 18.37 2.05
CA TYR A 217 -22.80 18.00 2.25
C TYR A 217 -22.20 18.91 3.33
N ASN A 218 -21.83 18.33 4.49
CA ASN A 218 -21.34 18.92 5.76
C ASN A 218 -22.34 18.99 6.94
N LYS A 219 -23.45 18.24 6.93
CA LYS A 219 -24.28 18.00 8.13
C LYS A 219 -24.06 16.60 8.68
#